data_AF-A0A3N5ETN6-F1
#
_entry.id   AF-A0A3N5ETN6-F1
#
_cell.length_a   1.000
_cell.length_b   1.000
_cell.length_c   1.000
_cell.angle_alpha   90.00
_cell.angle_beta   90.00
_cell.angle_gamma   90.00
#
_symmetry.space_group_name_H-M   'P 1'
#
loop_
_entity.id
_entity.type
_entity.pdbx_description
1 polymer ?
#
loop_
_entity_poly.entity_id
_entity_poly.type
_entity_poly.pdbx_seq_one_letter_code
_entity_poly.pdbx_strand_id
1 'polypeptide(L)'
;MKSPLIDGISQTGLESYLTARTYGELYWPNFFPIKNVNTLDGKTIIGASGNRVAANVISYNASTPELGRKNLTLKYFDIPKVAIARRKTEKEILEHFITRSVQGNLSVVEDYFNDLDFCFDGVQSR
;
A
#
# COMPACT_ATOMS: atom_id res chain seq x y z
N MET A 1 -18.17 -8.68 22.85
CA MET A 1 -17.48 -7.54 22.19
C MET A 1 -16.68 -6.84 23.29
N LYS A 2 -15.33 -6.83 23.23
CA LYS A 2 -14.51 -6.21 24.28
C LYS A 2 -14.54 -4.70 24.08
N SER A 3 -15.09 -3.96 25.03
CA SER A 3 -15.05 -2.50 25.04
C SER A 3 -13.59 -2.04 25.15
N PRO A 4 -13.10 -1.14 24.29
CA PRO A 4 -11.76 -0.61 24.42
C PRO A 4 -11.66 0.20 25.73
N LEU A 5 -10.56 0.03 26.47
CA LEU A 5 -10.28 0.75 27.73
C LEU A 5 -10.08 2.27 27.53
N ILE A 6 -9.98 2.74 26.29
CA ILE A 6 -9.83 4.14 25.92
C ILE A 6 -10.98 4.47 24.97
N ASP A 7 -11.87 5.35 25.42
CA ASP A 7 -12.96 5.89 24.61
C ASP A 7 -12.33 6.92 23.65
N GLY A 8 -12.21 6.55 22.38
CA GLY A 8 -11.40 7.31 21.42
C GLY A 8 -12.02 7.33 20.04
N ILE A 9 -11.99 6.21 19.33
CA ILE A 9 -12.51 6.06 17.97
C ILE A 9 -13.01 4.61 17.80
N SER A 10 -14.26 4.43 17.40
CA SER A 10 -14.75 3.11 16.93
C SER A 10 -14.27 2.86 15.50
N GLN A 11 -14.09 1.59 15.10
CA GLN A 11 -13.71 1.27 13.71
C GLN A 11 -14.68 1.88 12.70
N THR A 12 -15.98 1.83 12.98
CA THR A 12 -17.02 2.43 12.13
C THR A 12 -16.91 3.96 12.07
N GLY A 13 -16.56 4.61 13.19
CA GLY A 13 -16.33 6.04 13.24
C GLY A 13 -15.11 6.45 12.43
N LEU A 14 -14.03 5.65 12.48
CA LEU A 14 -12.83 5.84 11.68
C LEU A 14 -13.12 5.76 10.19
N GLU A 15 -13.79 4.69 9.75
CA GLU A 15 -14.14 4.47 8.34
C GLU A 15 -15.04 5.60 7.81
N SER A 16 -15.99 6.06 8.63
CA SER A 16 -16.87 7.18 8.27
C SER A 16 -16.12 8.49 8.13
N TYR A 17 -15.19 8.78 9.06
CA TYR A 17 -14.33 9.98 8.99
C TYR A 17 -13.43 9.97 7.75
N LEU A 18 -12.75 8.85 7.49
CA LEU A 18 -11.87 8.71 6.33
C LEU A 18 -12.66 8.85 5.01
N THR A 19 -13.86 8.28 4.93
CA THR A 19 -14.69 8.39 3.72
C THR A 19 -15.20 9.81 3.49
N ALA A 20 -15.49 10.56 4.55
CA ALA A 20 -15.99 11.94 4.46
C ALA A 20 -14.88 12.96 4.16
N ARG A 21 -13.62 12.64 4.46
CA ARG A 21 -12.47 13.54 4.24
C ARG A 21 -12.19 13.69 2.75
N THR A 22 -11.93 14.93 2.33
CA THR A 22 -11.38 15.23 1.00
C THR A 22 -9.86 15.12 1.05
N TYR A 23 -9.32 14.15 0.32
CA TYR A 23 -7.88 13.94 0.18
C TYR A 23 -7.32 14.75 -0.99
N GLY A 24 -6.06 15.17 -0.89
CA GLY A 24 -5.31 15.62 -2.07
C GLY A 24 -5.19 14.48 -3.09
N GLU A 25 -5.10 14.82 -4.38
CA GLU A 25 -4.98 13.79 -5.42
C GLU A 25 -3.69 12.98 -5.25
N LEU A 26 -3.87 11.68 -4.99
CA LEU A 26 -2.79 10.70 -5.00
C LEU A 26 -2.63 10.19 -6.43
N TYR A 27 -1.47 10.41 -7.04
CA TYR A 27 -1.21 10.02 -8.43
C TYR A 27 -0.72 8.58 -8.58
N TRP A 28 -0.12 7.99 -7.54
CA TRP A 28 0.44 6.64 -7.61
C TRP A 28 -0.60 5.54 -7.94
N PRO A 29 -1.87 5.60 -7.51
CA PRO A 29 -2.87 4.59 -7.87
C PRO A 29 -3.16 4.54 -9.38
N ASN A 30 -2.95 5.65 -10.10
CA ASN A 30 -3.13 5.69 -11.55
C ASN A 30 -2.06 4.86 -12.28
N PHE A 31 -0.86 4.77 -11.72
CA PHE A 31 0.25 4.01 -12.29
C PHE A 31 0.34 2.58 -11.70
N PHE A 32 -0.12 2.40 -10.46
CA PHE A 32 -0.04 1.14 -9.72
C PHE A 32 -1.41 0.82 -9.10
N PRO A 33 -2.31 0.15 -9.82
CA PRO A 33 -3.62 -0.18 -9.30
C PRO A 33 -3.51 -1.12 -8.11
N ILE A 34 -4.19 -0.77 -7.02
CA ILE A 34 -4.20 -1.54 -5.78
C ILE A 34 -4.98 -2.84 -6.02
N LYS A 35 -4.35 -3.98 -5.76
CA LYS A 35 -4.98 -5.29 -5.78
C LYS A 35 -4.87 -5.93 -4.41
N ASN A 36 -6.01 -6.18 -3.78
CA ASN A 36 -6.06 -6.91 -2.52
C ASN A 36 -5.69 -8.38 -2.77
N VAL A 37 -4.63 -8.84 -2.11
CA VAL A 37 -4.15 -10.22 -2.16
C VAL A 37 -4.10 -10.78 -0.75
N ASN A 38 -4.44 -12.06 -0.61
CA ASN A 38 -4.44 -12.76 0.68
C ASN A 38 -3.07 -13.36 1.04
N THR A 39 -2.08 -13.21 0.17
CA THR A 39 -0.73 -13.76 0.33
C THR A 39 0.29 -12.63 0.42
N LEU A 40 1.30 -12.81 1.27
CA LEU A 40 2.43 -11.88 1.41
C LEU A 40 3.51 -12.12 0.34
N ASP A 41 3.44 -13.24 -0.36
CA ASP A 41 4.40 -13.62 -1.40
C ASP A 41 3.75 -13.47 -2.78
N GLY A 42 4.45 -12.79 -3.67
CA GLY A 42 4.08 -12.64 -5.06
C GLY A 42 4.92 -13.53 -5.96
N LYS A 43 4.26 -14.34 -6.80
CA LYS A 43 4.91 -15.14 -7.84
C LYS A 43 4.40 -14.64 -9.19
N THR A 44 5.30 -14.11 -10.01
CA THR A 44 4.96 -13.75 -11.39
C THR A 44 5.72 -14.63 -12.37
N ILE A 45 5.00 -15.06 -13.40
CA ILE A 45 5.54 -15.87 -14.48
C ILE A 45 5.88 -14.91 -15.62
N ILE A 46 7.17 -14.78 -15.92
CA ILE A 46 7.63 -14.02 -17.08
C ILE A 46 8.05 -15.01 -18.14
N GLY A 47 7.42 -14.92 -19.32
CA GLY A 47 7.72 -15.75 -20.47
C GLY A 47 7.60 -14.94 -21.75
N ALA A 48 8.49 -15.19 -22.71
CA ALA A 48 8.43 -14.57 -24.02
C ALA A 48 7.34 -15.25 -24.88
N SER A 49 6.20 -14.57 -25.06
CA SER A 49 5.19 -14.96 -26.04
C SER A 49 5.46 -14.28 -27.38
N GLY A 50 5.28 -15.01 -28.49
CA GLY A 50 5.26 -14.39 -29.83
C GLY A 50 6.52 -14.42 -30.70
N ASN A 51 7.69 -14.88 -30.23
CA ASN A 51 8.85 -15.01 -31.14
C ASN A 51 8.60 -16.07 -32.22
N ARG A 52 8.60 -15.63 -33.49
CA ARG A 52 8.59 -16.50 -34.68
C ARG A 52 9.98 -17.08 -34.84
N VAL A 53 10.08 -18.41 -34.93
CA VAL A 53 11.36 -19.12 -35.12
C VAL A 53 11.47 -19.49 -36.61
N ALA A 54 12.56 -19.09 -37.25
CA ALA A 54 12.86 -19.48 -38.63
C ALA A 54 13.41 -20.91 -38.67
N ALA A 55 13.07 -21.66 -39.73
CA ALA A 55 13.64 -22.98 -39.97
C ALA A 55 15.11 -22.85 -40.43
N ASN A 56 15.95 -23.81 -40.03
CA ASN A 56 17.33 -23.89 -40.49
C ASN A 56 17.36 -24.30 -41.97
N VAL A 57 18.21 -23.64 -42.77
CA VAL A 57 18.50 -24.07 -44.15
C VAL A 57 19.61 -25.12 -44.09
N ILE A 58 19.35 -26.30 -44.65
CA ILE A 58 20.21 -27.49 -44.50
C ILE A 58 20.48 -28.11 -45.87
N SER A 59 21.68 -28.64 -46.04
CA SER A 59 22.09 -29.36 -47.26
C SER A 59 21.37 -30.70 -47.41
N TYR A 60 21.21 -31.16 -48.65
CA TYR A 60 20.72 -32.51 -48.94
C TYR A 60 21.60 -33.58 -48.26
N ASN A 61 20.98 -34.59 -47.63
CA ASN A 61 21.60 -35.65 -46.81
C ASN A 61 22.20 -35.22 -45.46
N ALA A 62 21.84 -34.07 -44.89
CA ALA A 62 22.24 -33.67 -43.54
C ALA A 62 21.06 -33.65 -42.55
N SER A 63 21.30 -34.03 -41.29
CA SER A 63 20.30 -33.98 -40.22
C SER A 63 20.23 -32.60 -39.57
N THR A 64 19.02 -32.15 -39.28
CA THR A 64 18.77 -30.89 -38.57
C THR A 64 19.17 -30.99 -37.10
N PRO A 65 19.85 -29.98 -36.51
CA PRO A 65 20.03 -29.91 -35.06
C PRO A 65 18.70 -29.62 -34.34
N GLU A 66 18.54 -30.14 -33.13
CA GLU A 66 17.37 -29.90 -32.29
C GLU A 66 17.32 -28.45 -31.81
N LEU A 67 16.19 -27.76 -32.03
CA LEU A 67 15.99 -26.39 -31.58
C LEU A 67 15.52 -26.34 -30.12
N GLY A 68 15.97 -25.32 -29.39
CA GLY A 68 15.63 -25.13 -27.98
C GLY A 68 14.16 -24.77 -27.73
N ARG A 69 13.67 -25.10 -26.52
CA ARG A 69 12.32 -24.73 -26.06
C ARG A 69 12.29 -23.32 -25.47
N LYS A 70 11.11 -22.73 -25.41
CA LYS A 70 10.89 -21.47 -24.70
C LYS A 70 11.07 -21.68 -23.19
N ASN A 71 11.84 -20.81 -22.56
CA ASN A 71 12.06 -20.84 -21.12
C ASN A 71 11.01 -20.00 -20.39
N LEU A 72 10.54 -20.55 -19.27
CA LEU A 72 9.68 -19.85 -18.32
C LEU A 72 10.53 -19.45 -17.11
N THR A 73 10.46 -18.19 -16.68
CA THR A 73 11.12 -17.76 -15.44
C THR A 73 10.09 -17.39 -14.40
N LEU A 74 10.20 -18.03 -13.23
CA LEU A 74 9.47 -17.64 -12.04
C LEU A 74 10.23 -16.52 -11.34
N LYS A 75 9.58 -15.39 -11.11
CA LYS A 75 10.08 -14.32 -10.27
C LYS A 75 9.31 -14.30 -8.96
N TYR A 76 10.06 -14.26 -7.87
CA TYR A 76 9.56 -14.19 -6.50
C TYR A 76 9.78 -12.77 -5.99
N PHE A 77 8.79 -12.23 -5.30
CA PHE A 77 8.93 -11.01 -4.53
C PHE A 77 8.14 -11.11 -3.23
N ASP A 78 8.73 -10.57 -2.16
CA ASP A 78 8.08 -10.47 -0.86
C ASP A 78 7.41 -9.09 -0.75
N ILE A 79 6.18 -9.06 -0.26
CA ILE A 79 5.46 -7.82 0.01
C ILE A 79 5.85 -7.35 1.42
N PRO A 80 6.62 -6.24 1.54
CA PRO A 80 7.04 -5.78 2.86
C PRO A 80 5.86 -5.20 3.64
N LYS A 81 5.86 -5.42 4.95
CA LYS A 81 4.91 -4.77 5.86
C LYS A 81 5.18 -3.27 5.92
N VAL A 82 4.13 -2.47 5.73
CA VAL A 82 4.14 -1.02 5.94
C VAL A 82 3.31 -0.72 7.19
N ALA A 83 3.87 0.03 8.13
CA ALA A 83 3.17 0.44 9.34
C ALA A 83 3.76 1.74 9.88
N ILE A 84 2.88 2.65 10.33
CA ILE A 84 3.22 3.86 11.07
C ILE A 84 2.44 3.82 12.37
N ALA A 85 3.08 4.21 13.47
CA ALA A 85 2.44 4.29 14.77
C ALA A 85 2.88 5.57 15.48
N ARG A 86 1.91 6.31 16.02
CA ARG A 86 2.12 7.40 16.97
C ARG A 86 1.44 7.06 18.28
N ARG A 87 2.04 7.53 19.37
CA ARG A 87 1.51 7.39 20.72
C ARG A 87 1.43 8.77 21.33
N LYS A 88 0.27 9.09 21.90
CA LYS A 88 0.11 10.24 22.77
C LYS A 88 0.34 9.83 24.21
N THR A 89 1.09 10.63 24.93
CA THR A 89 1.26 10.55 26.37
C THR A 89 0.16 11.32 27.08
N GLU A 90 -0.07 11.02 28.37
CA GLU A 90 -1.10 11.71 29.17
C GLU A 90 -0.86 13.22 29.25
N LYS A 91 0.40 13.66 29.25
CA LYS A 91 0.77 15.08 29.24
C LYS A 91 0.30 15.79 27.98
N GLU A 92 0.55 15.20 26.81
CA GLU A 92 0.13 15.75 25.51
C GLU A 92 -1.39 15.79 25.39
N ILE A 93 -2.08 14.78 25.94
CA ILE A 93 -3.55 14.75 25.98
C ILE A 93 -4.09 15.88 26.86
N LEU A 94 -3.51 16.09 28.05
CA LEU A 94 -3.90 17.19 28.93
C LEU A 94 -3.61 18.55 28.31
N GLU A 95 -2.46 18.70 27.66
CA GLU A 95 -2.08 19.92 26.95
C GLU A 95 -3.07 20.26 25.84
N HIS A 96 -3.57 19.26 25.10
CA HIS A 96 -4.64 19.45 24.14
C HIS A 96 -5.92 19.98 24.79
N PHE A 97 -6.38 19.37 25.89
CA PHE A 97 -7.59 19.82 26.58
C PHE A 97 -7.45 21.24 27.15
N ILE A 98 -6.30 21.58 27.71
CA ILE A 98 -6.02 22.92 28.22
C ILE A 98 -6.01 23.93 27.07
N THR A 99 -5.27 23.64 26.00
CA THR A 99 -5.16 24.53 24.84
C THR A 99 -6.52 24.78 24.20
N ARG A 100 -7.34 23.73 24.05
CA ARG A 100 -8.73 23.84 23.56
C ARG A 100 -9.61 24.69 24.47
N SER A 101 -9.43 24.58 25.79
CA SER A 101 -10.19 25.37 26.76
C SER A 101 -9.77 26.85 26.77
N VAL A 102 -8.49 27.14 26.52
CA VAL A 102 -7.93 28.50 26.54
C VAL A 102 -8.19 29.24 25.24
N GLN A 103 -7.96 28.61 24.09
CA GLN A 103 -8.04 29.29 22.78
C GLN A 103 -9.37 29.03 22.04
N GLY A 104 -10.22 28.14 22.55
CA GLY A 104 -11.44 27.72 21.89
C GLY A 104 -11.16 26.72 20.75
N ASN A 105 -12.17 26.52 19.89
CA ASN A 105 -12.16 25.49 18.85
C ASN A 105 -11.45 25.99 17.57
N LEU A 106 -10.17 26.34 17.69
CA LEU A 106 -9.33 26.71 16.55
C LEU A 106 -8.89 25.47 15.77
N SER A 107 -9.03 25.52 14.44
CA SER A 107 -8.66 24.42 13.54
C SER A 107 -7.19 24.01 13.66
N VAL A 108 -6.29 24.95 13.97
CA VAL A 108 -4.85 24.72 14.13
C VAL A 108 -4.54 23.85 15.36
N VAL A 109 -5.31 24.00 16.43
CA VAL A 109 -5.12 23.22 17.67
C VAL A 109 -5.53 21.76 17.44
N GLU A 110 -6.62 21.54 16.72
CA GLU A 110 -7.08 20.19 16.38
C GLU A 110 -6.15 19.52 15.36
N ASP A 111 -5.63 20.27 14.37
CA ASP A 111 -4.68 19.74 13.37
C ASP A 111 -3.33 19.34 14.00
N TYR A 112 -2.82 20.12 14.95
CA TYR A 112 -1.58 19.81 15.67
C TYR A 112 -1.65 18.47 16.42
N PHE A 113 -2.83 18.06 16.88
CA PHE A 113 -3.05 16.79 17.57
C PHE A 113 -3.68 15.71 16.68
N ASN A 114 -3.77 15.91 15.37
CA ASN A 114 -4.42 14.98 14.46
C ASN A 114 -3.47 13.86 13.99
N ASP A 115 -3.29 12.85 14.84
CA ASP A 115 -2.46 11.69 14.52
C ASP A 115 -3.06 10.80 13.42
N LEU A 116 -4.38 10.89 13.21
CA LEU A 116 -5.10 10.04 12.27
C LEU A 116 -4.67 10.35 10.84
N ASP A 117 -4.69 11.64 10.51
CA ASP A 117 -4.33 12.13 9.18
C ASP A 117 -2.85 11.94 8.91
N PHE A 118 -1.99 12.16 9.91
CA PHE A 118 -0.57 11.85 9.81
C PHE A 118 -0.31 10.38 9.46
N CYS A 119 -1.00 9.44 10.13
CA CYS A 119 -0.78 8.01 9.88
C CYS A 119 -1.30 7.60 8.49
N PHE A 120 -2.44 8.14 8.07
CA PHE A 120 -3.01 7.85 6.75
C PHE A 120 -2.12 8.41 5.63
N ASP A 121 -1.79 9.70 5.68
CA ASP A 121 -1.01 10.38 4.64
C ASP A 121 0.43 9.83 4.59
N GLY A 122 0.99 9.44 5.74
CA GLY A 122 2.30 8.79 5.81
C GLY A 122 2.35 7.42 5.15
N VAL A 123 1.29 6.61 5.25
CA VAL A 123 1.22 5.31 4.56
C VAL A 123 1.01 5.49 3.06
N GLN A 124 0.23 6.51 2.67
CA GLN A 124 -0.13 6.77 1.28
C GLN A 124 0.96 7.49 0.47
N SER A 125 1.94 8.13 1.13
CA SER A 125 3.09 8.82 0.49
C SER A 125 4.19 7.89 -0.04
N ARG A 126 3.96 6.57 -0.01
CA ARG A 126 4.89 5.56 -0.51
C ARG A 126 4.90 5.47 -2.04
#